data_AF-A0A3D8PKI1-F1
#
_entry.id   AF-A0A3D8PKI1-F1
#
_cell.length_a   1.000
_cell.length_b   1.000
_cell.length_c   1.000
_cell.angle_alpha   90.00
_cell.angle_beta   90.00
_cell.angle_gamma   90.00
#
_symmetry.space_group_name_H-M   'P 1'
#
loop_
_entity.id
_entity.type
_entity.pdbx_description
1 polymer ?
#
loop_
_entity_poly.entity_id
_entity_poly.type
_entity_poly.pdbx_seq_one_letter_code
_entity_poly.pdbx_strand_id
1 'polypeptide(L)'
;MKGLAWGLMLFYLLVIAFWVANSPYLFSLWGIVIWLISIVLGFVVYEQIKEPKIIRKLILYSSSFMVFLVIVTGLIHFAVTSMP
;
A
#
# COMPACT_ATOMS: atom_id res chain seq x y z
N MET A 1 4.86 11.79 13.96
CA MET A 1 3.78 10.95 13.41
C MET A 1 3.07 11.55 12.22
N LYS A 2 2.60 12.81 12.25
CA LYS A 2 1.97 13.47 11.09
C LYS A 2 2.80 13.45 9.80
N GLY A 3 4.08 13.85 9.87
CA GLY A 3 4.94 13.85 8.68
C GLY A 3 5.11 12.47 8.05
N LEU A 4 5.19 11.43 8.89
CA LEU A 4 5.27 10.03 8.47
C LEU A 4 3.98 9.58 7.78
N ALA A 5 2.81 10.00 8.28
CA ALA A 5 1.51 9.73 7.63
C ALA A 5 1.42 10.37 6.24
N TRP A 6 1.87 11.63 6.10
CA TRP A 6 1.90 12.30 4.80
C TRP A 6 2.88 11.63 3.82
N GLY A 7 4.06 11.23 4.29
CA GLY A 7 5.02 10.47 3.51
C GLY A 7 4.45 9.14 3.02
N LEU A 8 3.77 8.40 3.90
CA LEU A 8 3.08 7.16 3.55
C LEU A 8 1.96 7.40 2.54
N MET A 9 1.18 8.47 2.67
CA MET A 9 0.14 8.80 1.68
C MET A 9 0.72 9.08 0.30
N LEU A 10 1.82 9.83 0.21
CA LEU A 10 2.51 10.04 -1.07
C LEU A 10 3.03 8.74 -1.65
N PHE A 11 3.63 7.89 -0.82
CA PHE A 11 4.09 6.57 -1.25
C PHE A 11 2.94 5.69 -1.77
N TYR A 12 1.79 5.67 -1.08
CA TYR A 12 0.60 4.95 -1.52
C TYR A 12 0.06 5.46 -2.86
N LEU A 13 0.12 6.77 -3.12
CA LEU A 13 -0.25 7.31 -4.44
C LEU A 13 0.70 6.81 -5.54
N LEU A 14 2.01 6.74 -5.26
CA LEU A 14 2.98 6.18 -6.20
C LEU A 14 2.72 4.69 -6.48
N VAL A 15 2.41 3.92 -5.44
CA VAL A 15 2.02 2.51 -5.57
C VAL A 15 0.81 2.37 -6.49
N ILE A 16 -0.23 3.18 -6.29
CA ILE A 16 -1.43 3.15 -7.15
C ILE A 16 -1.06 3.51 -8.60
N ALA A 17 -0.26 4.56 -8.81
CA ALA A 17 0.17 4.96 -10.15
C ALA A 17 0.96 3.84 -10.84
N PHE A 18 1.87 3.18 -10.12
CA PHE A 18 2.64 2.04 -10.63
C PHE A 18 1.76 0.82 -10.89
N TRP A 19 0.74 0.57 -10.05
CA TRP A 19 -0.20 -0.51 -10.24
C TRP A 19 -1.05 -0.30 -11.49
N VAL A 20 -1.60 0.90 -11.69
CA VAL A 20 -2.37 1.26 -12.89
C VAL A 20 -1.52 1.20 -14.15
N ALA A 21 -0.24 1.60 -14.05
CA ALA A 21 0.71 1.50 -15.15
C ALA A 21 1.22 0.07 -15.41
N ASN A 22 0.76 -0.94 -14.65
CA ASN A 22 1.25 -2.31 -14.68
C ASN A 22 2.80 -2.40 -14.61
N SER A 23 3.39 -1.58 -13.75
CA SER A 23 4.83 -1.38 -13.68
C SER A 23 5.55 -2.60 -13.09
N PRO A 24 6.60 -3.14 -13.74
CA PRO A 24 7.32 -4.33 -13.27
C PRO A 24 8.00 -4.13 -11.91
N TYR A 25 8.29 -2.88 -11.52
CA TYR A 25 8.86 -2.57 -10.21
C TYR A 25 7.96 -3.04 -9.06
N LEU A 26 6.64 -2.95 -9.23
CA LEU A 26 5.67 -3.36 -8.22
C LEU A 26 5.60 -4.88 -8.03
N PHE A 27 5.88 -5.63 -9.10
CA PHE A 27 5.86 -7.10 -9.13
C PHE A 27 7.21 -7.73 -8.79
N SER A 28 8.26 -6.91 -8.64
CA SER A 28 9.55 -7.39 -8.16
C SER A 28 9.47 -7.81 -6.69
N LEU A 29 10.29 -8.77 -6.27
CA LEU A 29 10.35 -9.23 -4.89
C LEU A 29 10.63 -8.06 -3.91
N TRP A 30 11.54 -7.17 -4.30
CA TRP A 30 11.83 -5.95 -3.53
C TRP A 30 10.64 -4.98 -3.48
N GLY A 31 9.93 -4.79 -4.60
CA GLY A 31 8.73 -3.96 -4.65
C GLY A 31 7.64 -4.46 -3.70
N ILE A 32 7.36 -5.76 -3.72
CA ILE A 32 6.38 -6.40 -2.83
C ILE A 32 6.80 -6.25 -1.36
N VAL A 33 8.08 -6.51 -1.03
CA VAL A 33 8.59 -6.37 0.34
C VAL A 33 8.44 -4.93 0.84
N ILE A 34 8.86 -3.93 0.06
CA ILE A 34 8.73 -2.51 0.42
C ILE A 34 7.26 -2.15 0.60
N TRP A 35 6.38 -2.65 -0.27
CA TRP A 35 4.95 -2.42 -0.17
C TRP A 35 4.37 -3.00 1.12
N LEU A 36 4.67 -4.25 1.48
CA LEU A 36 4.22 -4.86 2.72
C LEU A 36 4.72 -4.12 3.97
N ILE A 37 6.00 -3.72 3.98
CA ILE A 37 6.56 -2.91 5.07
C ILE A 37 5.81 -1.59 5.21
N SER A 38 5.47 -0.93 4.10
CA SER A 38 4.73 0.33 4.10
C SER A 38 3.30 0.18 4.67
N ILE A 39 2.66 -0.99 4.48
CA ILE A 39 1.34 -1.30 5.04
C ILE A 39 1.43 -1.44 6.56
N VAL A 40 2.40 -2.22 7.05
CA VAL A 40 2.63 -2.39 8.49
C VAL A 40 2.91 -1.04 9.15
N LEU A 41 3.76 -0.21 8.52
CA LEU A 41 4.02 1.14 9.00
C LEU A 41 2.74 2.01 9.00
N GLY A 42 1.86 1.87 8.02
CA GLY A 42 0.56 2.55 7.98
C GLY A 42 -0.32 2.25 9.19
N PHE A 43 -0.44 0.98 9.57
CA PHE A 43 -1.17 0.58 10.77
C PHE A 43 -0.50 1.02 12.07
N VAL A 44 0.84 0.95 12.16
CA VAL A 44 1.58 1.49 13.31
C VAL A 44 1.35 3.00 13.47
N VAL A 45 1.37 3.74 12.36
CA VAL A 45 1.10 5.18 12.36
C VAL A 45 -0.35 5.47 12.76
N TYR A 46 -1.31 4.66 12.30
CA TYR A 46 -2.72 4.76 12.72
C TYR A 46 -2.90 4.67 14.24
N GLU A 47 -2.26 3.68 14.88
CA GLU A 47 -2.32 3.46 16.32
C GLU A 47 -1.69 4.60 17.12
N GLN A 48 -0.60 5.17 16.61
CA GLN A 48 0.17 6.22 17.30
C GLN A 48 -0.36 7.64 17.08
N ILE A 49 -1.19 7.88 16.05
CA ILE A 49 -1.80 9.19 15.80
C ILE A 49 -2.94 9.44 16.80
N LYS A 50 -2.69 10.34 17.75
CA LYS A 50 -3.70 10.93 18.66
C LYS A 50 -4.37 12.20 18.09
N GLU A 51 -3.92 12.61 16.92
CA GLU A 51 -4.22 13.84 16.17
C GLU A 51 -5.53 13.71 15.32
N PRO A 52 -6.05 14.77 14.66
CA PRO A 52 -7.47 14.89 14.31
C PRO A 52 -8.05 13.71 13.51
N LYS A 53 -9.33 13.42 13.79
CA LYS A 53 -10.12 12.27 13.29
C LYS A 53 -9.98 12.02 11.78
N ILE A 54 -9.72 13.06 10.98
CA ILE A 54 -9.61 12.97 9.52
C ILE A 54 -8.34 12.22 9.09
N ILE A 55 -7.14 12.65 9.53
CA ILE A 55 -5.87 12.03 9.13
C ILE A 55 -5.83 10.57 9.59
N ARG A 56 -6.33 10.31 10.80
CA ARG A 56 -6.40 8.96 11.36
C ARG A 56 -7.32 8.04 10.54
N LYS A 57 -8.50 8.51 10.11
CA LYS A 57 -9.37 7.73 9.21
C LYS A 57 -8.73 7.54 7.84
N LEU A 58 -8.12 8.58 7.29
CA LEU A 58 -7.51 8.54 5.97
C LEU A 58 -6.38 7.53 5.90
N ILE A 59 -5.49 7.49 6.91
CA ILE A 59 -4.39 6.50 6.94
C ILE A 59 -4.93 5.07 7.12
N LEU A 60 -6.01 4.88 7.89
CA LEU A 60 -6.64 3.56 8.05
C LEU A 60 -7.22 3.04 6.74
N TYR A 61 -8.01 3.88 6.06
CA TYR A 61 -8.64 3.50 4.80
C TYR A 61 -7.61 3.29 3.69
N SER A 62 -6.59 4.15 3.60
CA SER A 62 -5.54 3.99 2.60
C SER A 62 -4.70 2.74 2.85
N SER A 63 -4.31 2.46 4.11
CA SER A 63 -3.58 1.23 4.45
C SER A 63 -4.41 -0.02 4.18
N SER A 64 -5.70 0.01 4.50
CA SER A 64 -6.62 -1.10 4.20
C SER A 64 -6.78 -1.33 2.70
N PHE A 65 -6.87 -0.25 1.91
CA PHE A 65 -6.92 -0.32 0.46
C PHE A 65 -5.62 -0.89 -0.14
N MET A 66 -4.46 -0.58 0.44
CA MET A 66 -3.18 -1.18 0.03
C MET A 66 -3.16 -2.69 0.25
N VAL A 67 -3.70 -3.18 1.38
CA VAL A 67 -3.84 -4.64 1.62
C VAL A 67 -4.71 -5.27 0.53
N PHE A 68 -5.87 -4.66 0.23
CA PHE A 68 -6.74 -5.11 -0.84
C PHE A 68 -6.00 -5.19 -2.19
N LEU A 69 -5.26 -4.13 -2.54
CA LEU A 69 -4.48 -4.09 -3.78
C LEU A 69 -3.44 -5.20 -3.85
N VAL A 70 -2.71 -5.50 -2.76
CA VAL A 70 -1.75 -6.61 -2.73
C VAL A 70 -2.44 -7.94 -3.03
N ILE A 71 -3.61 -8.19 -2.41
CA ILE A 71 -4.38 -9.44 -2.64
C ILE A 71 -4.81 -9.54 -4.10
N VAL A 72 -5.40 -8.48 -4.65
CA VAL A 72 -5.82 -8.44 -6.07
C VAL A 72 -4.64 -8.67 -6.99
N THR A 73 -3.49 -8.04 -6.71
CA THR A 73 -2.26 -8.22 -7.48
C THR A 73 -1.79 -9.68 -7.45
N GLY A 74 -1.82 -10.32 -6.28
CA GLY A 74 -1.49 -11.74 -6.13
C GLY A 74 -2.43 -12.65 -6.92
N LEU A 75 -3.73 -12.38 -6.90
CA LEU A 75 -4.72 -13.13 -7.68
C LEU A 75 -4.51 -12.97 -9.18
N ILE A 76 -4.23 -11.75 -9.65
CA ILE A 76 -3.92 -11.49 -11.07
C ILE A 76 -2.66 -12.25 -11.47
N HIS A 77 -1.60 -12.17 -10.67
CA HIS A 77 -0.34 -12.87 -10.96
C HIS A 77 -0.54 -14.38 -11.03
N PHE A 78 -1.29 -14.95 -10.08
CA PHE A 78 -1.65 -16.37 -10.09
C PHE A 78 -2.46 -16.74 -11.34
N ALA A 79 -3.48 -15.96 -11.69
CA ALA A 79 -4.29 -16.22 -12.88
C ALA A 79 -3.45 -16.18 -14.17
N VAL A 80 -2.59 -15.17 -14.34
CA VAL A 80 -1.74 -15.03 -15.53
C VAL A 80 -0.71 -16.16 -15.62
N THR A 81 -0.05 -16.52 -14.51
CA THR A 81 0.94 -17.62 -14.49
C THR A 81 0.32 -19.00 -14.66
N SER A 82 -0.98 -19.15 -14.38
CA SER A 82 -1.74 -20.39 -14.59
C SER A 82 -2.24 -20.59 -16.02
N MET A 83 -2.17 -19.55 -16.87
CA MET A 83 -2.48 -19.69 -18.29
C MET A 83 -1.27 -20.32 -19.01
N PRO A 84 -1.43 -21.49 -19.66
CA PRO A 84 -0.37 -22.14 -20.41
C PRO A 84 0.03 -21.38 -21.68
#